data_AF-A0AAD5UYP8-F1
#
_entry.id   AF-A0AAD5UYP8-F1
#
_cell.length_a   1.000
_cell.length_b   1.000
_cell.length_c   1.000
_cell.angle_alpha   90.00
_cell.angle_beta   90.00
_cell.angle_gamma   90.00
#
_symmetry.space_group_name_H-M   'P 1'
#
loop_
_entity.id
_entity.type
_entity.pdbx_description
1 polymer ?
#
loop_
_entity_poly.entity_id
_entity_poly.type
_entity_poly.pdbx_seq_one_letter_code
_entity_poly.pdbx_strand_id
1 'polypeptide(L)'
;MEKVPFLLATAKTAVVHWCLLDLVLSTLARLPGIGTPPGGSIYYPHLSPFPRHLLAFALTTFAGGFGLLSSMIMEYAALSVFAVAVLGHSPTSWPPLFDNPWASTSVHDFWARRWHQGLRRTFLVLGGYPGQWIAGRAGLIIGTFLASGLYHEWSMYLVNRGVDHRVTLFFAVQPIGLFIEKAFTRFTGRKVSGPFGWIWTFLFVVGTGQLCIDSWLTRGLAASPPIIPYSLSPCRGIIFPIFEKQIDNIVSILKV
;
A
#
# COMPACT_ATOMS: atom_id res chain seq x y z
N MET A 1 21.21 0.97 -20.85
CA MET A 1 20.21 2.04 -20.63
C MET A 1 20.98 3.34 -20.53
N GLU A 2 20.61 4.35 -21.30
CA GLU A 2 21.31 5.64 -21.29
C GLU A 2 20.93 6.50 -20.09
N LYS A 3 21.88 7.28 -19.58
CA LYS A 3 21.74 8.05 -18.34
C LYS A 3 20.66 9.13 -18.43
N VAL A 4 20.67 9.94 -19.49
CA VAL A 4 19.74 11.08 -19.64
C VAL A 4 18.28 10.63 -19.80
N PRO A 5 17.94 9.66 -20.68
CA PRO A 5 16.58 9.16 -20.80
C PRO A 5 16.06 8.53 -19.50
N PHE A 6 16.91 7.81 -18.77
CA PHE A 6 16.55 7.29 -17.45
C PHE A 6 16.21 8.41 -16.47
N LEU A 7 17.07 9.43 -16.35
CA LEU A 7 16.84 10.55 -15.43
C LEU A 7 15.53 11.29 -15.73
N LEU A 8 15.24 11.57 -17.00
CA LEU A 8 14.01 12.26 -17.41
C LEU A 8 12.76 11.41 -17.10
N ALA A 9 12.79 10.12 -17.44
CA ALA A 9 11.67 9.22 -17.19
C ALA A 9 11.41 9.07 -15.68
N THR A 10 12.46 8.86 -14.89
CA THR A 10 12.37 8.66 -13.44
C THR A 10 11.96 9.95 -12.73
N ALA A 11 12.46 11.12 -13.15
CA ALA A 11 12.01 12.40 -12.62
C ALA A 11 10.53 12.66 -12.90
N LYS A 12 10.05 12.34 -14.12
CA LYS A 12 8.63 12.40 -14.45
C LYS A 12 7.80 11.48 -13.55
N THR A 13 8.26 10.24 -13.33
CA THR A 13 7.61 9.29 -12.41
C THR A 13 7.54 9.86 -10.99
N ALA A 14 8.62 10.43 -10.48
CA ALA A 14 8.64 11.06 -9.16
C ALA A 14 7.59 12.18 -9.05
N VAL A 15 7.52 13.09 -10.03
CA VAL A 15 6.55 14.20 -10.04
C VAL A 15 5.11 13.70 -10.11
N VAL A 16 4.81 12.72 -10.97
CA VAL A 16 3.45 12.17 -11.11
C VAL A 16 2.99 11.54 -9.80
N HIS A 17 3.83 10.70 -9.18
CA HIS A 17 3.48 10.05 -7.91
C HIS A 17 3.48 11.02 -6.73
N TRP A 18 4.27 12.08 -6.78
CA TRP A 18 4.18 13.18 -5.83
C TRP A 18 2.83 13.89 -5.90
N CYS A 19 2.33 14.23 -7.09
CA CYS A 19 0.99 14.83 -7.26
C CYS A 19 -0.13 13.89 -6.76
N LEU A 20 -0.04 12.59 -7.07
CA LEU A 20 -1.00 11.59 -6.60
C LEU A 20 -0.97 11.44 -5.08
N LEU A 21 0.23 11.38 -4.50
CA LEU A 21 0.40 11.30 -3.06
C LEU A 21 -0.14 12.56 -2.36
N ASP A 22 0.12 13.74 -2.93
CA ASP A 22 -0.39 15.01 -2.41
C ASP A 22 -1.92 15.04 -2.38
N LEU A 23 -2.57 14.59 -3.47
CA LEU A 23 -4.02 14.45 -3.53
C LEU A 23 -4.53 13.51 -2.43
N VAL A 24 -3.92 12.33 -2.29
CA VAL A 24 -4.34 11.34 -1.29
C VAL A 24 -4.18 11.88 0.12
N LEU A 25 -2.98 12.34 0.49
CA LEU A 25 -2.71 12.82 1.85
C LEU A 25 -3.53 14.05 2.21
N SER A 26 -3.71 14.97 1.26
CA SER A 26 -4.54 16.16 1.48
C SER A 26 -5.99 15.78 1.69
N THR A 27 -6.52 14.83 0.92
CA THR A 27 -7.89 14.32 1.08
C THR A 27 -8.07 13.63 2.42
N LEU A 28 -7.16 12.72 2.80
CA LEU A 28 -7.21 12.01 4.09
C LEU A 28 -7.15 12.98 5.28
N ALA A 29 -6.37 14.07 5.17
CA ALA A 29 -6.29 15.11 6.19
C ALA A 29 -7.61 15.87 6.42
N ARG A 30 -8.55 15.81 5.48
CA ARG A 30 -9.90 16.42 5.61
C ARG A 30 -10.93 15.48 6.21
N LEU A 31 -10.65 14.18 6.27
CA LEU A 31 -11.61 13.18 6.75
C LEU A 31 -11.75 13.22 8.28
N PRO A 32 -12.97 13.15 8.83
CA PRO A 32 -13.20 13.24 10.28
C PRO A 32 -12.46 12.12 11.03
N GLY A 33 -11.72 12.48 12.08
CA GLY A 33 -10.87 11.55 12.85
C GLY A 33 -9.56 11.20 12.14
N ILE A 34 -9.63 10.69 10.90
CA ILE A 34 -8.45 10.21 10.13
C ILE A 34 -7.37 11.29 10.00
N GLY A 35 -7.75 12.53 9.70
CA GLY A 35 -6.82 13.65 9.52
C GLY A 35 -6.23 14.24 10.81
N THR A 36 -6.61 13.72 11.98
CA THR A 36 -6.17 14.25 13.28
C THR A 36 -4.95 13.49 13.81
N PRO A 37 -4.11 14.10 14.67
CA PRO A 37 -2.94 13.40 15.24
C PRO A 37 -3.29 12.09 15.97
N PRO A 38 -4.41 11.97 16.72
CA PRO A 38 -4.85 10.68 17.24
C PRO A 38 -5.05 9.61 16.16
N GLY A 39 -5.54 10.01 14.98
CA GLY A 39 -5.97 9.11 13.91
C GLY A 39 -7.45 8.75 14.01
N GLY A 40 -7.94 8.02 13.02
CA GLY A 40 -9.35 7.61 12.96
C GLY A 40 -9.54 6.32 12.16
N SER A 41 -10.64 5.64 12.44
CA SER A 41 -11.00 4.40 11.74
C SER A 41 -11.60 4.70 10.37
N ILE A 42 -11.37 3.80 9.40
CA ILE A 42 -12.06 3.81 8.12
C ILE A 42 -13.53 3.36 8.25
N TYR A 43 -13.92 2.82 9.40
CA TYR A 43 -15.28 2.40 9.72
C TYR A 43 -16.01 3.46 10.54
N TYR A 44 -16.89 4.21 9.88
CA TYR A 44 -17.73 5.22 10.56
C TYR A 44 -18.96 4.55 11.21
N PRO A 45 -19.09 4.54 12.54
CA PRO A 45 -20.06 3.71 13.26
C PRO A 45 -21.52 4.18 13.09
N HIS A 46 -21.75 5.41 12.64
CA HIS A 46 -23.08 5.96 12.40
C HIS A 46 -23.67 5.55 11.04
N LEU A 47 -22.85 5.11 10.08
CA LEU A 47 -23.32 4.64 8.77
C LEU A 47 -23.92 3.24 8.88
N SER A 48 -24.94 2.91 8.09
CA SER A 48 -25.47 1.55 8.02
C SER A 48 -24.40 0.56 7.51
N PRO A 49 -24.54 -0.76 7.76
CA PRO A 49 -23.46 -1.73 7.52
C PRO A 49 -22.89 -1.72 6.10
N PHE A 50 -23.75 -1.67 5.08
CA PHE A 50 -23.34 -1.68 3.67
C PHE A 50 -22.50 -0.45 3.27
N PRO A 51 -22.98 0.80 3.38
CA PRO A 51 -22.18 1.97 3.03
C PRO A 51 -20.92 2.11 3.87
N ARG A 52 -20.94 1.66 5.14
CA ARG A 52 -19.76 1.65 6.01
C ARG A 52 -18.63 0.80 5.43
N HIS A 53 -18.93 -0.43 5.00
CA HIS A 53 -17.92 -1.35 4.46
C HIS A 53 -17.51 -0.96 3.04
N LEU A 54 -18.44 -0.43 2.24
CA LEU A 54 -18.10 0.11 0.92
C LEU A 54 -17.15 1.30 1.03
N LEU A 55 -17.39 2.22 1.97
CA LEU A 55 -16.50 3.34 2.25
C LEU A 55 -15.14 2.85 2.76
N ALA A 56 -15.09 1.90 3.69
CA ALA A 56 -13.84 1.32 4.17
C ALA A 56 -13.01 0.69 3.03
N PHE A 57 -13.67 -0.03 2.12
CA PHE A 57 -13.03 -0.61 0.93
C PHE A 57 -12.49 0.48 -0.02
N ALA A 58 -13.28 1.54 -0.25
CA ALA A 58 -12.88 2.68 -1.06
C ALA A 58 -11.68 3.43 -0.45
N LEU A 59 -11.72 3.72 0.86
CA LEU A 59 -10.63 4.34 1.60
C LEU A 59 -9.38 3.47 1.62
N THR A 60 -9.53 2.15 1.70
CA THR A 60 -8.40 1.21 1.61
C THR A 60 -7.76 1.24 0.22
N THR A 61 -8.57 1.27 -0.83
CA THR A 61 -8.07 1.43 -2.21
C THR A 61 -7.37 2.77 -2.39
N PHE A 62 -7.93 3.84 -1.82
CA PHE A 62 -7.41 5.19 -1.94
C PHE A 62 -6.12 5.41 -1.15
N ALA A 63 -6.13 5.14 0.16
CA ALA A 63 -4.99 5.31 1.04
C ALA A 63 -3.89 4.25 0.77
N GLY A 64 -4.28 2.99 0.68
CA GLY A 64 -3.33 1.88 0.48
C GLY A 64 -2.91 1.72 -0.96
N GLY A 65 -3.89 1.60 -1.86
CA GLY A 65 -3.63 1.35 -3.28
C GLY A 65 -2.97 2.54 -3.98
N PHE A 66 -3.50 3.76 -3.84
CA PHE A 66 -2.91 4.94 -4.48
C PHE A 66 -1.87 5.64 -3.60
N GLY A 67 -2.16 5.85 -2.31
CA GLY A 67 -1.27 6.56 -1.38
C GLY A 67 0.06 5.84 -1.16
N LEU A 68 0.04 4.67 -0.53
CA LEU A 68 1.28 3.93 -0.19
C LEU A 68 2.07 3.52 -1.43
N LEU A 69 1.39 3.10 -2.49
CA LEU A 69 2.07 2.78 -3.75
C LEU A 69 2.79 4.02 -4.31
N SER A 70 2.13 5.17 -4.32
CA SER A 70 2.73 6.40 -4.83
C SER A 70 3.85 6.91 -3.94
N SER A 71 3.76 6.78 -2.62
CA SER A 71 4.85 7.16 -1.72
C SER A 71 6.10 6.33 -1.99
N MET A 72 5.98 5.00 -2.07
CA MET A 72 7.11 4.12 -2.33
C MET A 72 7.73 4.35 -3.71
N ILE A 73 6.90 4.57 -4.75
CA ILE A 73 7.41 4.85 -6.10
C ILE A 73 8.10 6.21 -6.14
N MET A 74 7.52 7.25 -5.54
CA MET A 74 8.08 8.60 -5.51
C MET A 74 9.43 8.61 -4.78
N GLU A 75 9.51 8.00 -3.59
CA GLU A 75 10.74 7.93 -2.79
C GLU A 75 11.84 7.17 -3.53
N TYR A 76 11.51 6.02 -4.13
CA TYR A 76 12.46 5.23 -4.92
C TYR A 76 12.94 5.99 -6.17
N ALA A 77 12.03 6.69 -6.86
CA ALA A 77 12.34 7.50 -8.03
C ALA A 77 13.23 8.71 -7.67
N ALA A 78 12.94 9.41 -6.58
CA ALA A 78 13.76 10.52 -6.10
C ALA A 78 15.17 10.06 -5.72
N LEU A 79 15.27 8.94 -4.99
CA LEU A 79 16.55 8.37 -4.57
C LEU A 79 17.38 7.89 -5.78
N SER A 80 16.75 7.25 -6.75
CA SER A 80 17.44 6.80 -7.97
C SER A 80 17.92 7.95 -8.85
N VAL A 81 17.14 9.03 -8.98
CA VAL A 81 17.59 10.26 -9.64
C VAL A 81 18.82 10.82 -8.94
N PHE A 82 18.77 10.97 -7.61
CA PHE A 82 19.91 11.45 -6.83
C PHE A 82 21.15 10.57 -7.00
N ALA A 83 21.01 9.25 -6.86
CA ALA A 83 22.13 8.33 -6.97
C ALA A 83 22.76 8.30 -8.37
N VAL A 84 21.96 8.38 -9.43
CA VAL A 84 22.47 8.36 -10.82
C VAL A 84 23.05 9.73 -11.22
N ALA A 85 22.37 10.82 -10.86
CA ALA A 85 22.79 12.16 -11.23
C ALA A 85 24.02 12.62 -10.42
N VAL A 86 24.00 12.42 -9.10
CA VAL A 86 24.99 12.97 -8.16
C VAL A 86 26.06 11.94 -7.79
N LEU A 87 25.66 10.72 -7.41
CA LEU A 87 26.61 9.70 -6.95
C LEU A 87 27.21 8.86 -8.09
N GLY A 88 26.79 9.07 -9.33
CA GLY A 88 27.32 8.39 -10.51
C GLY A 88 26.95 6.90 -10.62
N HIS A 89 25.89 6.45 -9.92
CA HIS A 89 25.40 5.07 -10.05
C HIS A 89 24.97 4.77 -11.49
N SER A 90 25.09 3.51 -11.90
CA SER A 90 24.51 3.05 -13.17
C SER A 90 22.98 3.04 -13.08
N PRO A 91 22.24 3.48 -14.12
CA PRO A 91 20.79 3.31 -14.21
C PRO A 91 20.33 1.86 -14.00
N THR A 92 21.13 0.89 -14.43
CA THR A 92 20.79 -0.55 -14.29
C THR A 92 20.82 -1.06 -12.86
N SER A 93 21.43 -0.32 -11.93
CA SER A 93 21.40 -0.62 -10.50
C SER A 93 20.08 -0.25 -9.82
N TRP A 94 19.17 0.43 -10.55
CA TRP A 94 17.88 0.91 -10.04
C TRP A 94 16.71 0.30 -10.84
N PRO A 95 16.51 -1.03 -10.79
CA PRO A 95 15.38 -1.66 -11.47
C PRO A 95 14.04 -1.18 -10.88
N PRO A 96 12.94 -1.20 -11.66
CA PRO A 96 11.63 -0.81 -11.15
C PRO A 96 11.25 -1.58 -9.88
N LEU A 97 10.82 -0.85 -8.85
CA LEU A 97 10.42 -1.46 -7.59
C LEU A 97 9.12 -2.28 -7.73
N PHE A 98 8.23 -1.85 -8.62
CA PHE A 98 6.92 -2.45 -8.89
C PHE A 98 6.76 -2.78 -10.37
N ASP A 99 5.91 -3.75 -10.67
CA ASP A 99 5.52 -4.13 -12.03
C ASP A 99 3.98 -4.10 -12.15
N ASN A 100 3.44 -2.89 -12.22
CA ASN A 100 2.01 -2.59 -12.33
C ASN A 100 1.10 -3.50 -11.46
N PRO A 101 1.04 -3.29 -10.13
CA PRO A 101 0.25 -4.10 -9.21
C PRO A 101 -1.24 -4.18 -9.58
N TRP A 102 -1.77 -3.14 -10.20
CA TRP A 102 -3.17 -3.06 -10.64
C TRP A 102 -3.49 -4.03 -11.78
N ALA A 103 -2.49 -4.57 -12.49
CA ALA A 103 -2.71 -5.56 -13.55
C ALA A 103 -2.60 -7.02 -13.04
N SER A 104 -2.61 -7.23 -11.72
CA SER A 104 -2.52 -8.57 -11.13
C SER A 104 -3.80 -9.36 -11.38
N THR A 105 -3.68 -10.53 -11.99
CA THR A 105 -4.82 -11.43 -12.23
C THR A 105 -4.84 -12.65 -11.29
N SER A 106 -3.93 -12.68 -10.32
CA SER A 106 -3.91 -13.63 -9.21
C SER A 106 -3.17 -13.01 -8.02
N VAL A 107 -3.49 -13.45 -6.80
CA VAL A 107 -2.80 -13.12 -5.55
C VAL A 107 -1.33 -13.56 -5.64
N HIS A 108 -1.05 -14.69 -6.30
CA HIS A 108 0.32 -15.08 -6.60
C HIS A 108 1.03 -14.07 -7.50
N ASP A 109 0.42 -13.62 -8.60
CA ASP A 109 1.02 -12.62 -9.51
C ASP A 109 1.28 -11.29 -8.79
N PHE A 110 0.34 -10.87 -7.93
CA PHE A 110 0.48 -9.68 -7.10
C PHE A 110 1.74 -9.77 -6.21
N TRP A 111 1.84 -10.77 -5.32
CA TRP A 111 2.92 -10.82 -4.33
C TRP A 111 4.27 -11.30 -4.88
N ALA A 112 4.26 -12.23 -5.85
CA ALA A 112 5.50 -12.87 -6.31
C ALA A 112 6.28 -12.03 -7.34
N ARG A 113 5.63 -11.04 -7.96
CA ARG A 113 6.19 -10.26 -9.06
C ARG A 113 5.83 -8.78 -9.03
N ARG A 114 4.54 -8.45 -8.96
CA ARG A 114 4.07 -7.09 -9.27
C ARG A 114 4.21 -6.10 -8.11
N TRP A 115 3.98 -6.57 -6.89
CA TRP A 115 4.20 -5.82 -5.65
C TRP A 115 5.70 -5.75 -5.31
N HIS A 116 6.11 -4.76 -4.52
CA HIS A 116 7.53 -4.46 -4.30
C HIS A 116 8.37 -5.69 -3.91
N GLN A 117 9.50 -5.90 -4.59
CA GLN A 117 10.37 -7.06 -4.34
C GLN A 117 11.57 -6.76 -3.42
N GLY A 118 11.75 -5.50 -2.99
CA GLY A 118 12.94 -5.05 -2.25
C GLY A 118 13.20 -5.80 -0.93
N LEU A 119 12.15 -6.21 -0.22
CA LEU A 119 12.25 -6.92 1.08
C LEU A 119 12.13 -8.44 0.98
N ARG A 120 12.00 -8.99 -0.24
CA ARG A 120 11.77 -10.43 -0.44
C ARG A 120 12.84 -11.29 0.21
N ARG A 121 14.12 -10.96 0.01
CA ARG A 121 15.23 -11.72 0.60
C ARG A 121 15.20 -11.66 2.12
N THR A 122 14.92 -10.49 2.69
CA THR A 122 14.78 -10.29 4.13
C THR A 122 13.72 -11.22 4.72
N PHE A 123 12.53 -11.26 4.12
CA PHE A 123 11.44 -12.10 4.62
C PHE A 123 11.67 -13.60 4.40
N LEU A 124 12.35 -13.98 3.32
CA LEU A 124 12.78 -15.36 3.12
C LEU A 124 13.79 -15.79 4.19
N VAL A 125 14.77 -14.96 4.52
CA VAL A 125 15.78 -15.31 5.53
C VAL A 125 15.18 -15.34 6.94
N LEU A 126 14.40 -14.32 7.31
CA LEU A 126 13.90 -14.16 8.67
C LEU A 126 12.73 -15.08 9.01
N GLY A 127 11.91 -15.48 8.03
CA GLY A 127 10.74 -16.32 8.28
C GLY A 127 10.57 -17.47 7.29
N GLY A 128 10.88 -17.25 6.03
CA GLY A 128 10.72 -18.25 4.98
C GLY A 128 11.53 -19.53 5.22
N TYR A 129 12.86 -19.45 5.28
CA TYR A 129 13.72 -20.63 5.47
C TYR A 129 13.50 -21.32 6.82
N PRO A 130 13.38 -20.61 7.96
CA PRO A 130 12.97 -21.23 9.22
C PRO A 130 11.63 -21.97 9.10
N GLY A 131 10.62 -21.33 8.50
CA GLY A 131 9.33 -21.96 8.25
C GLY A 131 9.44 -23.18 7.33
N GLN A 132 10.33 -23.13 6.34
CA GLN A 132 10.58 -24.25 5.43
C GLN A 132 11.14 -25.47 6.17
N TRP A 133 12.03 -25.28 7.15
CA TRP A 133 12.55 -26.37 7.96
C TRP A 133 11.48 -27.04 8.82
N ILE A 134 10.46 -26.28 9.25
CA ILE A 134 9.38 -26.78 10.11
C ILE A 134 8.29 -27.51 9.29
N ALA A 135 7.85 -26.92 8.18
CA ALA A 135 6.64 -27.39 7.46
C ALA A 135 6.81 -27.39 5.93
N GLY A 136 8.04 -27.51 5.43
CA GLY A 136 8.34 -27.60 4.01
C GLY A 136 7.84 -26.38 3.22
N ARG A 137 7.28 -26.62 2.03
CA ARG A 137 6.84 -25.53 1.14
C ARG A 137 5.71 -24.67 1.75
N ALA A 138 4.83 -25.24 2.56
CA ALA A 138 3.77 -24.47 3.21
C ALA A 138 4.36 -23.54 4.26
N GLY A 139 5.29 -24.05 5.08
CA GLY A 139 6.01 -23.26 6.07
C GLY A 139 6.87 -22.15 5.44
N LEU A 140 7.48 -22.38 4.28
CA LEU A 140 8.19 -21.33 3.52
C LEU A 140 7.28 -20.13 3.22
N ILE A 141 6.07 -20.40 2.72
CA ILE A 141 5.12 -19.35 2.34
C ILE A 141 4.61 -18.63 3.59
N ILE A 142 4.10 -19.38 4.57
CA ILE A 142 3.52 -18.83 5.80
C ILE A 142 4.58 -18.02 6.57
N GLY A 143 5.78 -18.58 6.76
CA GLY A 143 6.88 -17.94 7.46
C GLY A 143 7.32 -16.63 6.79
N THR A 144 7.38 -16.60 5.45
CA THR A 144 7.72 -15.36 4.71
C THR A 144 6.70 -14.25 4.98
N PHE A 145 5.40 -14.56 4.92
CA PHE A 145 4.36 -13.57 5.17
C PHE A 145 4.27 -13.16 6.65
N LEU A 146 4.48 -14.07 7.60
CA LEU A 146 4.56 -13.73 9.01
C LEU A 146 5.72 -12.79 9.31
N ALA A 147 6.92 -13.05 8.77
CA ALA A 147 8.06 -12.16 8.90
C ALA A 147 7.78 -10.78 8.28
N SER A 148 7.10 -10.73 7.13
CA SER A 148 6.63 -9.48 6.54
C SER A 148 5.68 -8.74 7.47
N GLY A 149 4.66 -9.41 8.03
CA GLY A 149 3.69 -8.80 8.93
C GLY A 149 4.29 -8.26 10.22
N LEU A 150 5.25 -8.98 10.80
CA LEU A 150 5.98 -8.53 11.98
C LEU A 150 6.88 -7.33 11.67
N TYR A 151 7.57 -7.34 10.53
CA TYR A 151 8.40 -6.21 10.10
C TYR A 151 7.58 -4.91 9.99
N HIS A 152 6.42 -4.98 9.33
CA HIS A 152 5.56 -3.81 9.17
C HIS A 152 4.97 -3.35 10.51
N GLU A 153 4.62 -4.28 11.40
CA GLU A 153 4.12 -3.90 12.71
C GLU A 153 5.20 -3.25 13.59
N TRP A 154 6.43 -3.78 13.58
CA TRP A 154 7.54 -3.17 14.30
C TRP A 154 7.92 -1.78 13.79
N SER A 155 7.78 -1.54 12.48
CA SER A 155 8.01 -0.20 11.93
C SER A 155 7.04 0.84 12.50
N MET A 156 5.80 0.43 12.83
CA MET A 156 4.79 1.29 13.43
C MET A 156 4.94 1.43 14.95
N TYR A 157 5.56 0.45 15.62
CA TYR A 157 5.89 0.56 17.04
C TYR A 157 6.76 1.80 17.34
N LEU A 158 7.66 2.15 16.42
CA LEU A 158 8.52 3.34 16.52
C LEU A 158 7.76 4.67 16.55
N VAL A 159 6.48 4.67 16.17
CA VAL A 159 5.61 5.85 16.18
C VAL A 159 4.99 6.09 17.58
N ASN A 160 5.37 5.29 18.58
CA ASN A 160 4.89 5.38 19.97
C ASN A 160 3.36 5.29 20.10
N ARG A 161 2.74 4.42 19.30
CA ARG A 161 1.28 4.16 19.27
C ARG A 161 0.90 2.74 19.65
N GLY A 162 1.79 2.04 20.34
CA GLY A 162 1.60 0.64 20.76
C GLY A 162 1.65 -0.35 19.61
N VAL A 163 1.43 -1.62 19.96
CA VAL A 163 1.40 -2.75 19.02
C VAL A 163 -0.06 -3.06 18.64
N ASP A 164 -0.30 -3.24 17.35
CA ASP A 164 -1.58 -3.61 16.76
C ASP A 164 -1.39 -4.69 15.69
N HIS A 165 -1.61 -5.94 16.08
CA HIS A 165 -1.40 -7.09 15.21
C HIS A 165 -2.39 -7.23 14.04
N ARG A 166 -3.31 -6.27 13.82
CA ARG A 166 -4.11 -6.20 12.59
C ARG A 166 -3.22 -6.13 11.34
N VAL A 167 -2.08 -5.43 11.42
CA VAL A 167 -1.08 -5.42 10.34
C VAL A 167 -0.47 -6.80 10.14
N THR A 168 -0.04 -7.46 11.22
CA THR A 168 0.49 -8.82 11.16
C THR A 168 -0.54 -9.80 10.56
N LEU A 169 -1.80 -9.67 10.96
CA LEU A 169 -2.91 -10.48 10.49
C LEU A 169 -3.18 -10.29 8.99
N PHE A 170 -3.13 -9.05 8.48
CA PHE A 170 -3.26 -8.78 7.04
C PHE A 170 -2.28 -9.62 6.22
N PHE A 171 -1.01 -9.63 6.60
CA PHE A 171 0.01 -10.43 5.91
C PHE A 171 -0.19 -11.93 6.15
N ALA A 172 -0.53 -12.34 7.37
CA ALA A 172 -0.76 -13.75 7.71
C ALA A 172 -1.94 -14.38 6.95
N VAL A 173 -2.92 -13.58 6.50
CA VAL A 173 -4.04 -14.03 5.68
C VAL A 173 -3.65 -14.23 4.21
N GLN A 174 -2.62 -13.55 3.69
CA GLN A 174 -2.26 -13.65 2.27
C GLN A 174 -1.94 -15.07 1.77
N PRO A 175 -1.22 -15.93 2.52
CA PRO A 175 -1.03 -17.34 2.16
C PRO A 175 -2.32 -18.10 1.88
N ILE A 176 -3.44 -17.76 2.54
CA ILE A 176 -4.73 -18.40 2.32
C ILE A 176 -5.18 -18.17 0.87
N GLY A 177 -5.03 -16.95 0.34
CA GLY A 177 -5.31 -16.64 -1.06
C GLY A 177 -4.48 -17.49 -2.01
N LEU A 178 -3.17 -17.65 -1.73
CA LEU A 178 -2.27 -18.51 -2.52
C LEU A 178 -2.68 -19.99 -2.48
N PHE A 179 -3.14 -20.48 -1.32
CA PHE A 179 -3.61 -21.86 -1.19
C PHE A 179 -4.95 -22.08 -1.87
N ILE A 180 -5.86 -21.10 -1.84
CA ILE A 180 -7.12 -21.12 -2.59
C ILE A 180 -6.84 -21.20 -4.09
N GLU A 181 -5.92 -20.37 -4.62
CA GLU A 181 -5.54 -20.40 -6.04
C GLU A 181 -4.90 -21.73 -6.45
N LYS A 182 -4.08 -22.30 -5.56
CA LYS A 182 -3.48 -23.63 -5.77
C LYS A 182 -4.55 -24.73 -5.77
N ALA A 183 -5.52 -24.67 -4.86
CA ALA A 183 -6.63 -25.61 -4.81
C ALA A 183 -7.51 -25.47 -6.06
N PHE A 184 -7.86 -24.25 -6.47
CA PHE A 184 -8.57 -23.96 -7.71
C PHE A 184 -7.86 -24.59 -8.91
N THR A 185 -6.55 -24.41 -9.01
CA THR A 185 -5.75 -25.00 -10.10
C THR A 185 -5.77 -26.53 -10.06
N ARG A 186 -5.70 -27.13 -8.86
CA ARG A 186 -5.76 -28.58 -8.69
C ARG A 186 -7.11 -29.17 -9.10
N PHE A 187 -8.22 -28.51 -8.76
CA PHE A 187 -9.57 -29.02 -9.03
C PHE A 187 -10.07 -28.74 -10.45
N THR A 188 -9.66 -27.62 -11.04
CA THR A 188 -10.15 -27.20 -12.36
C THR A 188 -9.17 -27.45 -13.49
N GLY A 189 -7.90 -27.73 -13.18
CA GLY A 189 -6.80 -27.76 -14.15
C GLY A 189 -6.41 -26.38 -14.71
N ARG A 190 -7.06 -25.30 -14.27
CA ARG A 190 -6.86 -23.93 -14.78
C ARG A 190 -6.23 -23.04 -13.72
N LYS A 191 -5.27 -22.20 -14.11
CA LYS A 191 -4.71 -21.17 -13.22
C LYS A 191 -5.68 -20.01 -13.07
N VAL A 192 -5.75 -19.43 -11.88
CA VAL A 192 -6.46 -18.16 -11.66
C VAL A 192 -5.80 -17.07 -12.50
N SER A 193 -6.58 -16.47 -13.40
CA SER A 193 -6.10 -15.50 -14.39
C SER A 193 -7.27 -14.74 -15.04
N GLY A 194 -6.95 -13.78 -15.91
CA GLY A 194 -7.94 -13.01 -16.68
C GLY A 194 -8.80 -12.08 -15.82
N PRO A 195 -9.93 -11.59 -16.37
CA PRO A 195 -10.79 -10.61 -15.69
C PRO A 195 -11.33 -11.10 -14.35
N PHE A 196 -11.76 -12.36 -14.24
CA PHE A 196 -12.25 -12.91 -12.97
C PHE A 196 -11.14 -13.09 -11.93
N GLY A 197 -9.95 -13.50 -12.37
CA GLY A 197 -8.77 -13.56 -11.49
C GLY A 197 -8.36 -12.16 -11.01
N TRP A 198 -8.50 -11.15 -11.85
CA TRP A 198 -8.30 -9.75 -11.48
C TRP A 198 -9.29 -9.30 -10.40
N ILE A 199 -10.60 -9.54 -10.60
CA ILE A 199 -11.64 -9.22 -9.60
C ILE A 199 -11.34 -9.93 -8.28
N TRP A 200 -11.04 -11.23 -8.34
CA TRP A 200 -10.66 -12.04 -7.17
C TRP A 200 -9.47 -11.42 -6.42
N THR A 201 -8.39 -11.09 -7.14
CA THR A 201 -7.17 -10.53 -6.56
C THR A 201 -7.44 -9.19 -5.91
N PHE A 202 -8.16 -8.31 -6.60
CA PHE A 202 -8.50 -6.98 -6.12
C PHE A 202 -9.37 -7.07 -4.85
N LEU A 203 -10.44 -7.86 -4.88
CA LEU A 203 -11.31 -8.07 -3.72
C LEU A 203 -10.57 -8.70 -2.54
N PHE A 204 -9.70 -9.68 -2.78
CA PHE A 204 -8.96 -10.37 -1.73
C PHE A 204 -7.92 -9.44 -1.08
N VAL A 205 -7.07 -8.78 -1.88
CA VAL A 205 -5.99 -7.92 -1.38
C VAL A 205 -6.55 -6.66 -0.73
N VAL A 206 -7.50 -5.96 -1.37
CA VAL A 206 -8.10 -4.74 -0.79
C VAL A 206 -9.05 -5.09 0.36
N GLY A 207 -9.82 -6.17 0.23
CA GLY A 207 -10.72 -6.63 1.28
C GLY A 207 -9.97 -6.92 2.59
N THR A 208 -8.90 -7.70 2.50
CA THR A 208 -8.03 -7.98 3.67
C THR A 208 -7.18 -6.77 4.06
N GLY A 209 -6.81 -5.91 3.10
CA GLY A 209 -6.03 -4.69 3.31
C GLY A 209 -6.67 -3.67 4.24
N GLN A 210 -7.99 -3.75 4.43
CA GLN A 210 -8.72 -2.94 5.41
C GLN A 210 -8.12 -3.08 6.83
N LEU A 211 -7.68 -4.28 7.23
CA LEU A 211 -7.03 -4.50 8.52
C LEU A 211 -5.79 -3.62 8.69
N CYS A 212 -4.99 -3.54 7.64
CA CYS A 212 -3.72 -2.83 7.62
C CYS A 212 -3.95 -1.31 7.58
N ILE A 213 -4.81 -0.85 6.67
CA ILE A 213 -5.10 0.57 6.50
C ILE A 213 -5.82 1.13 7.72
N ASP A 214 -6.81 0.44 8.28
CA ASP A 214 -7.49 0.89 9.49
C ASP A 214 -6.51 1.00 10.67
N SER A 215 -5.63 0.02 10.85
CA SER A 215 -4.59 0.06 11.88
C SER A 215 -3.64 1.25 11.74
N TRP A 216 -3.20 1.56 10.52
CA TRP A 216 -2.30 2.69 10.30
C TRP A 216 -3.00 4.04 10.45
N LEU A 217 -4.22 4.18 9.94
CA LEU A 217 -4.96 5.43 10.03
C LEU A 217 -5.47 5.71 11.45
N THR A 218 -5.88 4.70 12.20
CA THR A 218 -6.23 4.84 13.64
C THR A 218 -5.03 5.18 14.51
N ARG A 219 -3.81 4.94 14.03
CA ARG A 219 -2.56 5.32 14.69
C ARG A 219 -1.96 6.64 14.16
N GLY A 220 -2.72 7.39 13.36
CA GLY A 220 -2.35 8.75 12.94
C GLY A 220 -1.39 8.83 11.75
N LEU A 221 -1.25 7.77 10.94
CA LEU A 221 -0.35 7.79 9.78
C LEU A 221 -0.67 8.96 8.81
N ALA A 222 -1.96 9.25 8.58
CA ALA A 222 -2.36 10.35 7.70
C ALA A 222 -2.05 11.75 8.25
N ALA A 223 -1.92 11.89 9.57
CA ALA A 223 -1.63 13.13 10.26
C ALA A 223 -0.15 13.26 10.68
N SER A 224 0.68 12.24 10.39
CA SER A 224 2.12 12.28 10.62
C SER A 224 2.76 13.44 9.85
N PRO A 225 3.91 13.99 10.31
CA PRO A 225 4.58 15.10 9.64
C PRO A 225 4.60 14.87 8.13
N PRO A 226 4.11 15.82 7.34
CA PRO A 226 3.68 15.50 6.01
C PRO A 226 4.91 15.18 5.16
N ILE A 227 4.89 14.00 4.54
CA ILE A 227 5.91 13.58 3.56
C ILE A 227 6.11 14.69 2.50
N ILE A 228 5.02 15.41 2.19
CA ILE A 228 5.01 16.59 1.34
C ILE A 228 4.80 17.84 2.22
N PRO A 229 5.81 18.71 2.38
CA PRO A 229 5.67 19.96 3.12
C PRO A 229 4.46 20.79 2.63
N TYR A 230 3.77 21.47 3.55
CA TYR A 230 2.60 22.28 3.21
C TYR A 230 2.86 23.30 2.09
N SER A 231 4.05 23.92 2.09
CA SER A 231 4.46 24.90 1.07
C SER A 231 4.61 24.30 -0.32
N LEU A 232 4.80 23.00 -0.43
CA LEU A 232 4.96 22.30 -1.69
C LEU A 232 3.64 21.68 -2.18
N SER A 233 2.63 21.54 -1.32
CA SER A 233 1.36 20.87 -1.65
C SER A 233 0.44 21.71 -2.55
N PRO A 234 0.25 21.38 -3.84
CA PRO A 234 -0.68 22.09 -4.71
C PRO A 234 -2.13 21.82 -4.32
N CYS A 235 -2.43 20.63 -3.77
CA CYS A 235 -3.79 20.33 -3.31
C CYS A 235 -4.19 21.22 -2.15
N ARG A 236 -3.32 21.38 -1.13
CA ARG A 236 -3.61 22.24 0.03
C ARG A 236 -3.55 23.73 -0.33
N GLY A 237 -2.60 24.13 -1.16
CA GLY A 237 -2.37 25.54 -1.48
C GLY A 237 -3.29 26.12 -2.55
N ILE A 238 -3.77 25.30 -3.50
CA ILE A 238 -4.50 25.77 -4.69
C ILE A 238 -5.83 25.05 -4.87
N ILE A 239 -5.81 23.71 -5.01
CA ILE A 239 -7.00 22.96 -5.45
C ILE A 239 -8.10 22.98 -4.40
N PHE A 240 -7.78 22.67 -3.14
CA PHE A 240 -8.78 22.53 -2.09
C PHE A 240 -9.43 23.85 -1.70
N PRO A 241 -8.69 24.98 -1.61
CA PRO A 241 -9.31 26.29 -1.46
C PRO A 241 -10.32 26.63 -2.56
N ILE A 242 -10.06 26.23 -3.82
CA ILE A 242 -11.00 26.47 -4.94
C ILE A 242 -12.29 25.65 -4.80
N PHE A 243 -12.20 24.42 -4.28
CA PHE A 243 -13.32 23.48 -4.15
C PHE A 243 -13.80 23.29 -2.71
N GLU A 244 -13.49 24.22 -1.81
CA GLU A 244 -13.67 24.05 -0.36
C GLU A 244 -15.11 23.70 0.00
N LYS A 245 -16.09 24.42 -0.58
CA LYS A 245 -17.51 24.19 -0.33
C LYS A 245 -17.98 22.79 -0.77
N GLN A 246 -17.53 22.31 -1.92
CA GLN A 246 -17.88 20.98 -2.43
C GLN A 246 -17.27 19.88 -1.57
N ILE A 247 -15.99 20.04 -1.20
CA ILE A 247 -15.29 19.12 -0.31
C ILE A 247 -15.99 19.07 1.04
N ASP A 248 -16.34 20.22 1.61
CA ASP A 248 -16.99 20.30 2.91
C ASP A 248 -18.39 19.69 2.92
N ASN A 249 -19.15 19.82 1.84
CA ASN A 249 -20.43 19.15 1.69
C ASN A 249 -20.30 17.62 1.62
N ILE A 250 -19.23 17.10 1.03
CA ILE A 250 -18.98 15.64 0.99
C ILE A 250 -18.51 15.17 2.36
N VAL A 251 -17.58 15.91 2.97
CA VAL A 251 -17.03 15.58 4.29
C VAL A 251 -18.08 15.68 5.38
N SER A 252 -19.06 16.59 5.28
CA SER A 252 -20.13 16.73 6.27
C SER A 252 -21.02 15.50 6.37
N ILE A 253 -21.15 14.69 5.31
CA ILE A 253 -21.86 13.39 5.35
C ILE A 253 -21.16 12.42 6.32
N LEU A 254 -19.86 12.57 6.52
CA LEU A 254 -19.04 11.75 7.41
C LEU A 254 -18.90 12.36 8.81
N LYS A 255 -19.30 13.63 8.98
CA LYS A 255 -19.35 14.30 10.28
C LYS A 255 -20.67 13.91 10.96
N VAL A 256 -20.57 13.49 12.21
CA VAL A 256 -21.73 13.37 13.12
C VAL A 256 -21.96 14.72 13.75
#